data_AF-A0AAV1KVH5-F1
#
_entry.id   AF-A0AAV1KVH5-F1
#
_cell.length_a   1.000
_cell.length_b   1.000
_cell.length_c   1.000
_cell.angle_alpha   90.00
_cell.angle_beta   90.00
_cell.angle_gamma   90.00
#
_symmetry.space_group_name_H-M   'P 1'
#
loop_
_entity.id
_entity.type
_entity.pdbx_description
1 polymer ?
#
loop_
_entity_poly.entity_id
_entity_poly.type
_entity_poly.pdbx_seq_one_letter_code
_entity_poly.pdbx_strand_id
1 'polypeptide(L)'
;MPVDIKSTEEATSLFTPDVVQKMVQKMKRGKAPGFDGLNLEHILFTGLDIYSILSELFTFCVNSGYLPKNLMRTVVIPIPKNKSGDLSSLKNYRPISLETIIGKILEKLLHASISNNIRVDDTQFGFRSGLSTDSAIFSLKSKVNYYINRGTPVYACFLDLSHAFDLVNYQRLWHKLIASNGPRKTVDPLRYWYGNQTNFVKWGDAISNDYKLECSLVILSALVAIAASKPSAAYFAAAPAPIVTATSSQYYHRFNNGLAAYVAAPATYIAGAAPYYAAAPYVAAAPYVAAPAPIVAV
;
A
#
# COMPACT_ATOMS: atom_id res chain seq x y z
N MET A 1 45.15 17.10 -21.26
CA MET A 1 44.17 17.81 -20.41
C MET A 1 44.08 17.06 -19.09
N PRO A 2 44.23 17.73 -17.93
CA PRO A 2 43.92 17.10 -16.65
C PRO A 2 42.41 16.85 -16.56
N VAL A 3 42.02 15.66 -16.13
CA VAL A 3 40.62 15.37 -15.78
C VAL A 3 40.38 15.97 -14.40
N ASP A 4 39.40 16.88 -14.29
CA ASP A 4 39.12 17.58 -13.04
C ASP A 4 38.43 16.64 -12.04
N ILE A 5 39.19 16.07 -11.09
CA ILE A 5 38.69 15.19 -10.03
C ILE A 5 38.11 16.05 -8.90
N LYS A 6 37.03 16.82 -9.19
CA LYS A 6 36.34 17.69 -8.22
C LYS A 6 34.82 17.79 -8.42
N SER A 7 34.15 16.63 -8.44
CA SER A 7 32.72 16.54 -8.06
C SER A 7 32.28 15.11 -7.74
N THR A 8 33.11 14.35 -7.04
CA THR A 8 32.59 13.21 -6.29
C THR A 8 31.80 13.76 -5.11
N GLU A 9 30.50 14.01 -5.30
CA GLU A 9 29.57 14.03 -4.17
C GLU A 9 29.84 12.77 -3.35
N GLU A 10 30.10 12.92 -2.06
CA GLU A 10 30.13 11.80 -1.13
C GLU A 10 28.71 11.23 -1.08
N ALA A 11 28.44 10.30 -2.01
CA ALA A 11 27.18 9.61 -2.17
C ALA A 11 26.97 8.68 -0.97
N THR A 12 26.66 9.29 0.17
CA THR A 12 26.40 8.66 1.47
C THR A 12 25.44 7.51 1.21
N SER A 13 25.91 6.28 1.43
CA SER A 13 25.09 5.12 1.10
C SER A 13 23.78 5.20 1.88
N LEU A 14 22.67 5.07 1.15
CA LEU A 14 21.33 5.08 1.73
C LEU A 14 21.18 3.96 2.79
N PHE A 15 21.95 2.88 2.67
CA PHE A 15 21.84 1.66 3.46
C PHE A 15 23.19 1.28 4.09
N THR A 16 23.76 2.18 4.90
CA THR A 16 25.01 1.90 5.64
C THR A 16 24.88 0.65 6.55
N PRO A 17 25.99 0.01 6.96
CA PRO A 17 25.95 -1.19 7.80
C PRO A 17 25.16 -0.99 9.10
N ASP A 18 25.29 0.16 9.75
CA ASP A 18 24.50 0.53 10.94
C ASP A 18 22.99 0.58 10.67
N VAL A 19 22.58 1.10 9.51
CA VAL A 19 21.17 1.20 9.12
C VAL A 19 20.61 -0.20 8.84
N VAL A 20 21.38 -1.07 8.17
CA VAL A 20 21.02 -2.48 7.95
C VAL A 20 20.91 -3.21 9.29
N GLN A 21 21.90 -3.09 10.17
CA GLN A 21 21.90 -3.72 11.50
C GLN A 21 20.70 -3.27 12.34
N LYS A 22 20.44 -1.95 12.43
CA LYS A 22 19.29 -1.39 13.16
C LYS A 22 17.96 -1.83 12.56
N MET A 23 17.88 -2.09 11.26
CA MET A 23 16.69 -2.67 10.64
C MET A 23 16.50 -4.14 11.05
N VAL A 24 17.55 -4.96 10.92
CA VAL A 24 17.54 -6.39 11.28
C VAL A 24 17.16 -6.59 12.75
N GLN A 25 17.73 -5.80 13.66
CA GLN A 25 17.41 -5.85 15.11
C GLN A 25 15.95 -5.52 15.43
N LYS A 26 15.28 -4.71 14.60
CA LYS A 26 13.85 -4.34 14.75
C LYS A 26 12.89 -5.35 14.10
N MET A 27 13.38 -6.35 13.37
CA MET A 27 12.55 -7.35 12.71
C MET A 27 12.05 -8.41 13.71
N LYS A 28 10.82 -8.89 13.49
CA LYS A 28 10.21 -9.91 14.35
C LYS A 28 10.83 -11.29 14.06
N ARG A 29 11.38 -11.90 15.10
CA ARG A 29 11.89 -13.28 15.18
C ARG A 29 10.80 -14.35 15.00
N GLY A 30 11.20 -15.59 14.74
CA GLY A 30 10.31 -16.75 14.62
C GLY A 30 9.37 -16.68 13.42
N LYS A 31 9.90 -16.26 12.26
CA LYS A 31 9.18 -16.23 10.98
C LYS A 31 9.60 -17.42 10.11
N ALA A 32 8.68 -17.90 9.28
CA ALA A 32 8.99 -18.94 8.31
C ALA A 32 9.97 -18.41 7.25
N PRO A 33 10.93 -19.23 6.79
CA PRO A 33 11.90 -18.83 5.77
C PRO A 33 11.27 -18.74 4.38
N GLY A 34 12.00 -18.12 3.45
CA GLY A 34 11.76 -18.26 2.03
C GLY A 34 12.20 -19.63 1.50
N PHE A 35 12.36 -19.74 0.18
CA PHE A 35 12.83 -20.98 -0.46
C PHE A 35 14.27 -21.36 -0.10
N ASP A 36 15.06 -20.43 0.44
CA ASP A 36 16.45 -20.57 0.82
C ASP A 36 16.65 -21.21 2.22
N GLY A 37 15.57 -21.37 3.00
CA GLY A 37 15.63 -21.88 4.37
C GLY A 37 16.21 -20.89 5.39
N LEU A 38 16.53 -19.65 4.99
CA LEU A 38 17.19 -18.68 5.86
C LEU A 38 16.19 -17.85 6.65
N ASN A 39 16.22 -18.00 7.98
CA ASN A 39 15.51 -17.15 8.94
C ASN A 39 16.34 -15.91 9.35
N LEU A 40 15.66 -14.95 10.00
CA LEU A 40 16.25 -13.74 10.60
C LEU A 40 17.36 -14.07 11.62
N GLU A 41 17.17 -15.15 12.38
CA GLU A 41 18.07 -15.62 13.42
C GLU A 41 19.47 -15.93 12.88
N HIS A 42 19.59 -16.48 11.67
CA HIS A 42 20.90 -16.70 11.05
C HIS A 42 21.64 -15.36 10.88
N ILE A 43 20.99 -14.36 10.29
CA ILE A 43 21.57 -13.01 10.08
C ILE A 43 21.93 -12.33 11.41
N LEU A 44 21.17 -12.58 12.48
CA LEU A 44 21.45 -12.04 13.82
C LEU A 44 22.66 -12.69 14.51
N PHE A 45 23.02 -13.92 14.15
CA PHE A 45 24.08 -14.70 14.81
C PHE A 45 25.31 -14.98 13.91
N THR A 46 25.31 -14.56 12.63
CA THR A 46 26.47 -14.68 11.73
C THR A 46 27.69 -13.83 12.14
N GLY A 47 27.49 -12.72 12.86
CA GLY A 47 28.55 -11.76 13.20
C GLY A 47 28.26 -10.36 12.66
N LEU A 48 29.21 -9.42 12.79
CA LEU A 48 29.02 -8.03 12.33
C LEU A 48 29.26 -7.84 10.83
N ASP A 49 30.18 -8.60 10.23
CA ASP A 49 30.61 -8.44 8.84
C ASP A 49 29.48 -8.64 7.83
N ILE A 50 28.45 -9.42 8.20
CA ILE A 50 27.26 -9.62 7.37
C ILE A 50 26.54 -8.30 7.07
N TYR A 51 26.57 -7.32 7.98
CA TYR A 51 25.92 -6.02 7.76
C TYR A 51 26.66 -5.16 6.73
N SER A 52 27.99 -5.30 6.63
CA SER A 52 28.80 -4.68 5.57
C SER A 52 28.49 -5.29 4.21
N ILE A 53 28.51 -6.62 4.12
CA ILE A 53 28.20 -7.37 2.88
C ILE A 53 26.77 -7.05 2.39
N LEU A 54 25.79 -7.03 3.31
CA LEU A 54 24.41 -6.66 2.99
C LEU A 54 24.29 -5.18 2.58
N SER A 55 24.98 -4.27 3.27
CA SER A 55 25.06 -2.84 2.91
C SER A 55 25.56 -2.66 1.48
N GLU A 56 26.67 -3.30 1.11
CA GLU A 56 27.23 -3.25 -0.25
C GLU A 56 26.27 -3.84 -1.30
N LEU A 57 25.70 -5.02 -1.03
CA LEU A 57 24.72 -5.66 -1.92
C LEU A 57 23.49 -4.77 -2.15
N PHE A 58 22.93 -4.19 -1.09
CA PHE A 58 21.74 -3.34 -1.20
C PHE A 58 22.06 -1.98 -1.85
N THR A 59 23.26 -1.43 -1.60
CA THR A 59 23.78 -0.23 -2.28
C THR A 59 23.92 -0.50 -3.78
N PHE A 60 24.47 -1.64 -4.18
CA PHE A 60 24.56 -2.07 -5.56
C PHE A 60 23.17 -2.22 -6.20
N CYS A 61 22.22 -2.91 -5.54
CA CYS A 61 20.87 -3.09 -6.07
C CYS A 61 20.14 -1.75 -6.29
N VAL A 62 20.33 -0.79 -5.38
CA VAL A 62 19.74 0.55 -5.47
C VAL A 62 20.40 1.41 -6.55
N ASN A 63 21.73 1.42 -6.65
CA ASN A 63 22.44 2.25 -7.62
C ASN A 63 22.33 1.70 -9.05
N SER A 64 22.26 0.38 -9.23
CA SER A 64 22.10 -0.26 -10.56
C SER A 64 20.64 -0.37 -11.01
N GLY A 65 19.68 -0.32 -10.08
CA GLY A 65 18.27 -0.66 -10.35
C GLY A 65 18.03 -2.15 -10.62
N TYR A 66 19.04 -3.00 -10.48
CA TYR A 66 18.98 -4.45 -10.72
C TYR A 66 18.95 -5.23 -9.41
N LEU A 67 18.12 -6.27 -9.34
CA LEU A 67 18.09 -7.21 -8.22
C LEU A 67 18.45 -8.64 -8.68
N PRO A 68 19.30 -9.38 -7.94
CA PRO A 68 19.57 -10.78 -8.23
C PRO A 68 18.30 -11.64 -8.26
N LYS A 69 18.18 -12.56 -9.22
CA LYS A 69 16.98 -13.41 -9.40
C LYS A 69 16.56 -14.14 -8.11
N ASN A 70 17.54 -14.70 -7.38
CA ASN A 70 17.29 -15.43 -6.13
C ASN A 70 16.76 -14.53 -5.00
N LEU A 71 17.07 -13.23 -5.01
CA LEU A 71 16.54 -12.27 -4.03
C LEU A 71 15.03 -12.07 -4.20
N MET A 72 14.57 -12.09 -5.46
CA MET A 72 13.19 -11.86 -5.86
C MET A 72 12.34 -13.14 -5.92
N ARG A 73 12.96 -14.33 -5.84
CA ARG A 73 12.25 -15.61 -5.94
C ARG A 73 11.49 -15.90 -4.64
N THR A 74 10.22 -16.24 -4.77
CA THR A 74 9.26 -16.34 -3.66
C THR A 74 8.60 -17.71 -3.65
N VAL A 75 8.42 -18.32 -2.46
CA VAL A 75 7.62 -19.55 -2.33
C VAL A 75 6.22 -19.21 -1.80
N VAL A 76 5.19 -19.76 -2.41
CA VAL A 76 3.79 -19.55 -2.03
C VAL A 76 3.27 -20.81 -1.33
N ILE A 77 2.84 -20.64 -0.07
CA ILE A 77 2.28 -21.69 0.77
C ILE A 77 0.75 -21.47 0.88
N PRO A 78 -0.10 -22.35 0.32
CA PRO A 78 -1.54 -22.25 0.48
C PRO A 78 -1.95 -22.68 1.90
N ILE A 79 -2.62 -21.80 2.65
CA ILE A 79 -3.12 -22.08 4.01
C ILE A 79 -4.66 -22.15 4.01
N PRO A 80 -5.29 -23.21 4.55
CA PRO A 80 -6.74 -23.27 4.72
C PRO A 80 -7.29 -22.13 5.58
N LYS A 81 -8.38 -21.49 5.13
CA LYS A 81 -9.17 -20.50 5.87
C LYS A 81 -10.00 -21.18 6.94
N ASN A 82 -10.66 -22.28 6.58
CA ASN A 82 -11.42 -23.14 7.48
C ASN A 82 -10.94 -24.59 7.32
N LYS A 83 -10.30 -25.14 8.37
CA LYS A 83 -9.82 -26.53 8.40
C LYS A 83 -10.96 -27.57 8.41
N SER A 84 -12.15 -27.18 8.85
CA SER A 84 -13.35 -28.00 8.89
C SER A 84 -14.30 -27.74 7.70
N GLY A 85 -13.90 -26.85 6.78
CA GLY A 85 -14.61 -26.62 5.53
C GLY A 85 -14.12 -27.55 4.41
N ASP A 86 -14.70 -27.41 3.23
CA ASP A 86 -14.26 -28.15 2.04
C ASP A 86 -12.80 -27.82 1.68
N LEU A 87 -11.92 -28.82 1.80
CA LEU A 87 -10.49 -28.72 1.49
C LEU A 87 -10.19 -28.90 0.00
N SER A 88 -11.17 -29.30 -0.83
CA SER A 88 -11.05 -29.34 -2.30
C SER A 88 -11.33 -27.97 -2.93
N SER A 89 -12.07 -27.09 -2.25
CA SER A 89 -12.35 -25.75 -2.73
C SER A 89 -11.12 -24.85 -2.70
N LEU A 90 -10.64 -24.43 -3.87
CA LEU A 90 -9.60 -23.39 -4.01
C LEU A 90 -9.95 -22.10 -3.25
N LYS A 91 -11.24 -21.76 -3.12
CA LYS A 91 -11.73 -20.59 -2.37
C LYS A 91 -11.46 -20.71 -0.87
N ASN A 92 -11.27 -21.91 -0.33
CA ASN A 92 -10.91 -22.13 1.07
C ASN A 92 -9.42 -21.85 1.36
N TYR A 93 -8.58 -21.54 0.37
CA TYR A 93 -7.15 -21.26 0.62
C TYR A 93 -6.82 -19.76 0.62
N ARG A 94 -5.81 -19.39 1.40
CA ARG A 94 -5.07 -18.13 1.32
C ARG A 94 -3.66 -18.44 0.82
N PRO A 95 -3.21 -17.91 -0.33
CA PRO A 95 -1.80 -18.00 -0.70
C PRO A 95 -0.98 -17.10 0.24
N ILE A 96 0.01 -17.67 0.92
CA ILE A 96 0.98 -16.92 1.72
C ILE A 96 2.33 -16.98 1.02
N SER A 97 2.74 -15.83 0.49
CA SER A 97 4.06 -15.66 -0.10
C SER A 97 5.14 -15.49 0.97
N LEU A 98 6.23 -16.24 0.84
CA LEU A 98 7.42 -16.18 1.69
C LEU A 98 8.64 -15.83 0.82
N GLU A 99 9.19 -14.64 1.06
CA GLU A 99 10.40 -14.11 0.45
C GLU A 99 11.65 -14.61 1.19
N THR A 100 12.83 -14.50 0.56
CA THR A 100 14.12 -14.67 1.26
C THR A 100 14.26 -13.64 2.38
N ILE A 101 14.97 -13.99 3.46
CA ILE A 101 15.21 -13.04 4.56
C ILE A 101 16.02 -11.81 4.09
N ILE A 102 16.97 -12.03 3.18
CA ILE A 102 17.79 -10.96 2.58
C ILE A 102 16.90 -10.01 1.78
N GLY A 103 15.95 -10.55 1.01
CA GLY A 103 14.93 -9.76 0.32
C GLY A 103 14.08 -8.96 1.30
N LYS A 104 13.61 -9.58 2.37
CA LYS A 104 12.77 -8.92 3.40
C LYS A 104 13.48 -7.78 4.11
N ILE A 105 14.80 -7.83 4.25
CA ILE A 105 15.60 -6.72 4.77
C ILE A 105 15.65 -5.57 3.75
N LEU A 106 15.96 -5.86 2.48
CA LEU A 106 15.96 -4.84 1.41
C LEU A 106 14.59 -4.17 1.25
N GLU A 107 13.50 -4.95 1.23
CA GLU A 107 12.13 -4.42 1.21
C GLU A 107 11.94 -3.38 2.33
N LYS A 108 12.30 -3.73 3.57
CA LYS A 108 12.08 -2.85 4.72
C LYS A 108 12.91 -1.58 4.67
N LEU A 109 14.10 -1.64 4.09
CA LEU A 109 14.96 -0.48 3.85
C LEU A 109 14.38 0.44 2.77
N LEU A 110 13.93 -0.13 1.64
CA LEU A 110 13.19 0.59 0.59
C LEU A 110 11.89 1.20 1.15
N HIS A 111 11.14 0.44 1.96
CA HIS A 111 9.93 0.88 2.63
C HIS A 111 10.19 2.14 3.45
N ALA A 112 11.16 2.10 4.37
CA ALA A 112 11.49 3.21 5.26
C ALA A 112 11.90 4.46 4.47
N SER A 113 12.71 4.31 3.41
CA SER A 113 13.09 5.41 2.53
C SER A 113 11.87 6.05 1.85
N ILE A 114 10.99 5.25 1.24
CA ILE A 114 9.82 5.77 0.53
C ILE A 114 8.82 6.38 1.52
N SER A 115 8.58 5.76 2.68
CA SER A 115 7.58 6.24 3.66
C SER A 115 7.94 7.59 4.26
N ASN A 116 9.23 7.87 4.43
CA ASN A 116 9.71 9.13 4.98
C ASN A 116 9.55 10.32 4.01
N ASN A 117 9.30 10.05 2.72
CA ASN A 117 9.17 11.06 1.66
C ASN A 117 7.73 11.24 1.16
N ILE A 118 6.82 10.30 1.45
CA ILE A 118 5.42 10.35 1.01
C ILE A 118 4.52 10.91 2.13
N ARG A 119 3.78 11.98 1.83
CA ARG A 119 2.71 12.47 2.71
C ARG A 119 1.46 11.60 2.56
N VAL A 120 0.99 11.07 3.69
CA VAL A 120 -0.28 10.34 3.79
C VAL A 120 -1.41 11.31 4.11
N ASP A 121 -2.62 11.04 3.60
CA ASP A 121 -3.83 11.77 4.01
C ASP A 121 -4.15 11.51 5.49
N ASP A 122 -4.59 12.53 6.22
CA ASP A 122 -4.86 12.44 7.65
C ASP A 122 -6.08 11.58 7.99
N THR A 123 -6.96 11.30 7.00
CA THR A 123 -8.10 10.38 7.11
C THR A 123 -7.78 8.90 6.85
N GLN A 124 -6.53 8.57 6.45
CA GLN A 124 -6.03 7.19 6.44
C GLN A 124 -5.69 6.80 7.89
N PHE A 125 -6.35 5.77 8.42
CA PHE A 125 -6.04 5.20 9.73
C PHE A 125 -5.29 3.88 9.62
N GLY A 126 -5.69 3.01 8.68
CA GLY A 126 -5.03 1.73 8.44
C GLY A 126 -3.57 1.89 8.01
N PHE A 127 -2.70 1.01 8.49
CA PHE A 127 -1.27 0.92 8.14
C PHE A 127 -0.40 2.15 8.48
N ARG A 128 -0.85 3.07 9.36
CA ARG A 128 -0.03 4.16 9.90
C ARG A 128 0.41 3.87 11.33
N SER A 129 1.65 4.26 11.66
CA SER A 129 2.13 4.23 13.04
C SER A 129 1.32 5.20 13.92
N GLY A 130 0.99 4.78 15.15
CA GLY A 130 0.24 5.60 16.10
C GLY A 130 -1.28 5.69 15.87
N LEU A 131 -1.83 5.04 14.85
CA LEU A 131 -3.27 4.99 14.58
C LEU A 131 -3.79 3.54 14.60
N SER A 132 -5.01 3.35 15.09
CA SER A 132 -5.69 2.05 15.14
C SER A 132 -7.09 2.11 14.52
N THR A 133 -7.74 0.95 14.41
CA THR A 133 -9.16 0.85 14.08
C THR A 133 -10.03 1.61 15.10
N ASP A 134 -9.65 1.64 16.37
CA ASP A 134 -10.35 2.41 17.41
C ASP A 134 -10.23 3.92 17.17
N SER A 135 -9.06 4.38 16.70
CA SER A 135 -8.88 5.79 16.29
C SER A 135 -9.84 6.16 15.16
N ALA A 136 -9.99 5.27 14.17
CA ALA A 136 -10.92 5.45 13.06
C ALA A 136 -12.39 5.43 13.51
N ILE A 137 -12.78 4.49 14.37
CA ILE A 137 -14.13 4.37 14.95
C ILE A 137 -14.46 5.59 15.81
N PHE A 138 -13.52 6.04 16.65
CA PHE A 138 -13.69 7.24 17.47
C PHE A 138 -13.87 8.49 16.60
N SER A 139 -13.06 8.64 15.56
CA SER A 139 -13.17 9.75 14.60
C SER A 139 -14.54 9.75 13.89
N LEU A 140 -14.98 8.60 13.39
CA LEU A 140 -16.29 8.41 12.78
C LEU A 140 -17.43 8.74 13.76
N LYS A 141 -17.45 8.14 14.95
CA LYS A 141 -18.47 8.38 15.98
C LYS A 141 -18.53 9.85 16.39
N SER A 142 -17.38 10.51 16.53
CA SER A 142 -17.31 11.94 16.86
C SER A 142 -17.96 12.81 15.77
N LYS A 143 -17.77 12.47 14.49
CA LYS A 143 -18.43 13.16 13.37
C LYS A 143 -19.94 12.89 13.32
N VAL A 144 -20.36 11.64 13.52
CA VAL A 144 -21.78 11.27 13.59
C VAL A 144 -22.48 12.05 14.72
N ASN A 145 -21.92 12.04 15.94
CA ASN A 145 -22.47 12.76 17.08
C ASN A 145 -22.51 14.28 16.86
N TYR A 146 -21.48 14.87 16.23
CA TYR A 146 -21.42 16.31 15.93
C TYR A 146 -22.63 16.81 15.11
N TYR A 147 -23.11 16.00 14.16
CA TYR A 147 -24.24 16.34 13.30
C TYR A 147 -25.59 15.99 13.92
N ILE A 148 -25.72 14.81 14.54
CA ILE A 148 -26.95 14.40 15.25
C ILE A 148 -27.30 15.42 16.35
N ASN A 149 -26.31 15.88 17.13
CA ASN A 149 -26.50 16.89 18.18
C ASN A 149 -26.92 18.29 17.64
N ARG A 150 -26.88 18.51 16.32
CA ARG A 150 -27.37 19.71 15.64
C ARG A 150 -28.65 19.47 14.83
N GLY A 151 -29.36 18.37 15.10
CA GLY A 151 -30.58 18.00 14.37
C GLY A 151 -30.34 17.69 12.88
N THR A 152 -29.09 17.50 12.47
CA THR A 152 -28.75 17.22 11.07
C THR A 152 -28.70 15.71 10.86
N PRO A 153 -29.49 15.14 9.92
CA PRO A 153 -29.45 13.71 9.64
C PRO A 153 -28.10 13.32 9.03
N VAL A 154 -27.62 12.14 9.40
CA VAL A 154 -26.31 11.62 9.00
C VAL A 154 -26.48 10.35 8.18
N TYR A 155 -25.91 10.33 6.99
CA TYR A 155 -25.89 9.15 6.12
C TYR A 155 -24.47 8.61 6.03
N ALA A 156 -24.33 7.29 6.19
CA ALA A 156 -23.06 6.59 6.12
C ALA A 156 -23.09 5.55 4.99
N CYS A 157 -22.09 5.58 4.11
CA CYS A 157 -21.86 4.55 3.09
C CYS A 157 -20.53 3.85 3.37
N PHE A 158 -20.57 2.52 3.48
CA PHE A 158 -19.39 1.67 3.64
C PHE A 158 -19.07 1.01 2.30
N LEU A 159 -17.84 1.19 1.81
CA LEU A 159 -17.33 0.49 0.64
C LEU A 159 -16.25 -0.51 1.09
N ASP A 160 -16.35 -1.76 0.64
CA ASP A 160 -15.27 -2.75 0.79
C ASP A 160 -14.75 -3.17 -0.59
N LEU A 161 -13.41 -3.13 -0.78
CA LEU A 161 -12.77 -3.49 -2.05
C LEU A 161 -12.41 -4.97 -2.08
N SER A 162 -13.23 -5.76 -2.77
CA SER A 162 -12.93 -7.15 -3.14
C SER A 162 -11.51 -7.29 -3.71
N HIS A 163 -10.70 -8.16 -3.11
CA HIS A 163 -9.36 -8.49 -3.59
C HIS A 163 -8.40 -7.28 -3.77
N ALA A 164 -8.53 -6.26 -2.89
CA ALA A 164 -7.80 -4.98 -2.99
C ALA A 164 -6.27 -5.09 -3.18
N PHE A 165 -5.63 -6.14 -2.66
CA PHE A 165 -4.18 -6.38 -2.82
C PHE A 165 -3.84 -7.19 -4.08
N ASP A 166 -4.72 -8.09 -4.51
CA ASP A 166 -4.49 -8.94 -5.68
C ASP A 166 -4.68 -8.14 -6.98
N LEU A 167 -5.63 -7.21 -7.01
CA LEU A 167 -6.03 -6.44 -8.21
C LEU A 167 -5.23 -5.14 -8.42
N VAL A 168 -4.04 -5.00 -7.82
CA VAL A 168 -3.26 -3.76 -7.90
C VAL A 168 -2.54 -3.63 -9.25
N ASN A 169 -2.92 -2.62 -10.02
CA ASN A 169 -2.24 -2.27 -11.26
C ASN A 169 -0.88 -1.59 -10.98
N TYR A 170 0.22 -2.30 -11.28
CA TYR A 170 1.57 -1.83 -11.02
C TYR A 170 1.93 -0.51 -11.72
N GLN A 171 1.48 -0.25 -12.95
CA GLN A 171 1.81 1.01 -13.64
C GLN A 171 1.17 2.22 -12.94
N ARG A 172 -0.09 2.09 -12.51
CA ARG A 172 -0.77 3.11 -11.68
C ARG A 172 -0.09 3.29 -10.33
N LEU A 173 0.43 2.21 -9.75
CA LEU A 173 1.21 2.26 -8.51
C LEU A 173 2.50 3.09 -8.67
N TRP A 174 3.35 2.77 -9.64
CA TRP A 174 4.62 3.48 -9.83
C TRP A 174 4.39 4.97 -10.10
N HIS A 175 3.41 5.32 -10.93
CA HIS A 175 3.02 6.71 -11.16
C HIS A 175 2.56 7.41 -9.86
N LYS A 176 1.74 6.75 -9.03
CA LYS A 176 1.28 7.32 -7.75
C LYS A 176 2.42 7.52 -6.76
N LEU A 177 3.38 6.58 -6.67
CA LEU A 177 4.54 6.72 -5.78
C LEU A 177 5.41 7.90 -6.19
N ILE A 178 5.76 8.02 -7.48
CA ILE A 178 6.56 9.15 -7.99
C ILE A 178 5.81 10.48 -7.83
N ALA A 179 4.52 10.54 -8.15
CA ALA A 179 3.69 11.74 -7.99
C ALA A 179 3.46 12.15 -6.51
N SER A 180 3.77 11.27 -5.55
CA SER A 180 3.67 11.54 -4.12
C SER A 180 5.04 11.80 -3.46
N ASN A 181 6.06 12.17 -4.25
CA ASN A 181 7.46 12.39 -3.85
C ASN A 181 8.24 11.13 -3.43
N GLY A 182 7.78 9.92 -3.80
CA GLY A 182 8.56 8.69 -3.62
C GLY A 182 9.90 8.75 -4.38
N PRO A 183 11.08 8.60 -3.72
CA PRO A 183 12.37 8.78 -4.40
C PRO A 183 12.61 7.70 -5.45
N ARG A 184 12.89 8.11 -6.69
CA ARG A 184 13.20 7.22 -7.83
C ARG A 184 14.24 6.16 -7.50
N LYS A 185 15.33 6.57 -6.83
CA LYS A 185 16.40 5.70 -6.32
C LYS A 185 15.90 4.51 -5.48
N THR A 186 14.71 4.58 -4.88
CA THR A 186 14.07 3.47 -4.16
C THR A 186 12.80 2.92 -4.82
N VAL A 187 12.11 3.69 -5.67
CA VAL A 187 10.93 3.23 -6.40
C VAL A 187 11.32 2.39 -7.64
N ASP A 188 12.42 2.71 -8.31
CA ASP A 188 12.85 2.01 -9.53
C ASP A 188 13.40 0.59 -9.27
N PRO A 189 14.22 0.31 -8.22
CA PRO A 189 14.58 -1.05 -7.83
C PRO A 189 13.36 -1.90 -7.43
N LEU A 190 12.36 -1.27 -6.80
CA LEU A 190 11.10 -1.92 -6.45
C LEU A 190 10.26 -2.24 -7.70
N ARG A 191 10.19 -1.33 -8.66
CA ARG A 191 9.56 -1.55 -9.96
C ARG A 191 10.25 -2.69 -10.72
N TYR A 192 11.58 -2.76 -10.66
CA TYR A 192 12.35 -3.88 -11.24
C TYR A 192 11.97 -5.20 -10.55
N TRP A 193 11.91 -5.22 -9.22
CA TRP A 193 11.51 -6.39 -8.44
C TRP A 193 10.17 -6.96 -8.94
N TYR A 194 9.14 -6.12 -8.94
CA TYR A 194 7.78 -6.51 -9.30
C TYR A 194 7.63 -7.00 -10.75
N GLY A 195 8.44 -6.52 -11.69
CA GLY A 195 8.45 -7.02 -13.08
C GLY A 195 9.21 -8.34 -13.29
N ASN A 196 10.08 -8.71 -12.35
CA ASN A 196 11.04 -9.81 -12.51
C ASN A 196 10.92 -10.93 -11.47
N GLN A 197 10.13 -10.74 -10.41
CA GLN A 197 9.82 -11.76 -9.41
C GLN A 197 9.22 -13.02 -10.05
N THR A 198 9.81 -14.17 -9.70
CA THR A 198 9.24 -15.50 -9.94
C THR A 198 8.74 -16.09 -8.63
N ASN A 199 7.69 -16.89 -8.75
CA ASN A 199 6.96 -17.49 -7.63
C ASN A 199 6.77 -18.97 -7.95
N PHE A 200 6.71 -19.83 -6.93
CA PHE A 200 6.26 -21.20 -7.11
C PHE A 200 5.43 -21.61 -5.90
N VAL A 201 4.43 -22.48 -6.11
CA VAL A 201 3.62 -23.03 -5.03
C VAL A 201 4.35 -24.23 -4.42
N LYS A 202 4.41 -24.32 -3.09
CA LYS A 202 4.81 -25.53 -2.38
C LYS A 202 3.63 -26.07 -1.56
N TRP A 203 3.34 -27.35 -1.71
CA TRP A 203 2.26 -28.06 -1.03
C TRP A 203 2.77 -29.41 -0.52
N GLY A 204 3.01 -29.51 0.79
CA GLY A 204 3.80 -30.62 1.34
C GLY A 204 5.19 -30.65 0.69
N ASP A 205 5.54 -31.79 0.10
CA ASP A 205 6.77 -31.99 -0.66
C ASP A 205 6.64 -31.67 -2.16
N ALA A 206 5.41 -31.44 -2.66
CA ALA A 206 5.18 -31.06 -4.04
C ALA A 206 5.51 -29.58 -4.30
N ILE A 207 6.13 -29.30 -5.44
CA ILE A 207 6.54 -27.97 -5.90
C ILE A 207 5.99 -27.75 -7.32
N SER A 208 5.40 -26.58 -7.58
CA SER A 208 4.97 -26.20 -8.93
C SER A 208 6.14 -25.69 -9.79
N ASN A 209 5.90 -25.57 -11.10
CA ASN A 209 6.73 -24.74 -11.97
C ASN A 209 6.76 -23.27 -11.47
N ASP A 210 7.84 -22.56 -11.77
CA ASP A 210 7.95 -21.11 -11.52
C ASP A 210 6.96 -20.33 -12.43
N TYR A 211 6.30 -19.32 -11.86
CA TYR A 211 5.36 -18.43 -12.55
C TYR A 211 5.56 -16.96 -12.13
N LYS A 212 5.08 -16.02 -12.96
CA LYS A 212 5.09 -14.58 -12.67
C LYS A 212 3.72 -14.10 -12.20
N LEU A 213 3.70 -13.03 -11.40
CA LEU A 213 2.46 -12.36 -10.97
C LEU A 213 2.24 -11.10 -11.81
N GLU A 214 1.17 -11.09 -12.60
CA GLU A 214 0.76 -9.92 -13.41
C GLU A 214 0.18 -8.79 -12.55
N CYS A 215 -0.49 -9.16 -11.45
CA CYS A 215 -0.97 -8.29 -10.39
C CYS A 215 -1.00 -9.06 -9.06
N SER A 216 -0.45 -8.45 -8.01
CA SER A 216 -0.68 -8.73 -6.58
C SER A 216 0.37 -7.97 -5.75
N LEU A 217 0.02 -7.49 -4.57
CA LEU A 217 0.97 -6.96 -3.59
C LEU A 217 1.44 -8.04 -2.63
N VAL A 218 2.44 -8.81 -3.06
CA VAL A 218 3.18 -9.73 -2.20
C VAL A 218 4.04 -8.97 -1.19
N ILE A 219 4.58 -7.82 -1.59
CA ILE A 219 5.59 -7.03 -0.90
C ILE A 219 4.97 -5.64 -0.59
N LEU A 220 5.39 -4.91 0.46
CA LEU A 220 4.94 -3.53 0.77
C LEU A 220 3.43 -3.31 0.97
N SER A 221 2.71 -4.26 1.57
CA SER A 221 1.26 -4.14 1.86
C SER A 221 0.83 -2.84 2.56
N ALA A 222 1.71 -2.21 3.34
CA ALA A 222 1.43 -0.96 4.05
C ALA A 222 1.69 0.33 3.25
N LEU A 223 2.59 0.34 2.26
CA LEU A 223 3.06 1.61 1.64
C LEU A 223 2.33 1.92 0.33
N VAL A 224 2.00 0.89 -0.44
CA VAL A 224 1.17 1.04 -1.64
C VAL A 224 -0.24 1.52 -1.29
N ALA A 225 -0.78 0.97 -0.20
CA ALA A 225 -2.01 1.41 0.46
C ALA A 225 -2.10 2.94 0.62
N ILE A 226 -1.01 3.50 1.13
CA ILE A 226 -0.80 4.91 1.45
C ILE A 226 -0.70 5.75 0.17
N ALA A 227 0.04 5.30 -0.85
CA ALA A 227 0.11 5.97 -2.14
C ALA A 227 -1.23 5.93 -2.91
N ALA A 228 -2.08 4.94 -2.64
CA ALA A 228 -3.43 4.82 -3.18
C ALA A 228 -4.47 5.72 -2.48
N SER A 229 -4.06 6.61 -1.56
CA SER A 229 -4.94 7.40 -0.68
C SER A 229 -5.88 8.39 -1.36
N LYS A 230 -5.52 8.99 -2.51
CA LYS A 230 -6.51 9.71 -3.34
C LYS A 230 -7.19 8.80 -4.37
N PRO A 231 -8.53 8.61 -4.30
CA PRO A 231 -9.33 8.46 -5.51
C PRO A 231 -9.08 9.68 -6.40
N SER A 232 -9.02 9.48 -7.72
CA SER A 232 -9.22 10.63 -8.62
C SER A 232 -10.63 11.16 -8.41
N ALA A 233 -10.82 12.48 -8.45
CA ALA A 233 -12.15 13.11 -8.36
C ALA A 233 -13.15 12.53 -9.38
N ALA A 234 -12.64 11.98 -10.49
CA ALA A 234 -13.40 11.25 -11.50
C ALA A 234 -14.27 10.09 -10.95
N TYR A 235 -13.88 9.41 -9.86
CA TYR A 235 -14.69 8.34 -9.28
C TYR A 235 -15.98 8.86 -8.62
N PHE A 236 -15.97 10.09 -8.10
CA PHE A 236 -17.16 10.73 -7.55
C PHE A 236 -18.03 11.37 -8.64
N ALA A 237 -17.44 11.71 -9.79
CA ALA A 237 -18.18 12.25 -10.94
C ALA A 237 -18.93 11.17 -11.76
N ALA A 238 -18.61 9.89 -11.59
CA ALA A 238 -19.15 8.79 -12.39
C ALA A 238 -20.35 8.07 -11.74
N ALA A 239 -20.77 8.46 -10.53
CA ALA A 239 -21.91 7.84 -9.87
C ALA A 239 -23.24 8.46 -10.35
N PRO A 240 -24.24 7.67 -10.79
CA PRO A 240 -25.56 8.21 -11.12
C PRO A 240 -26.20 8.84 -9.87
N ALA A 241 -26.91 9.95 -10.07
CA ALA A 241 -27.36 10.87 -9.03
C ALA A 241 -28.25 10.22 -7.95
N PRO A 242 -28.30 10.76 -6.70
CA PRO A 242 -27.71 12.02 -6.25
C PRO A 242 -26.61 11.82 -5.19
N ILE A 243 -25.44 11.32 -5.60
CA ILE A 243 -24.25 11.40 -4.73
C ILE A 243 -23.72 12.85 -4.79
N VAL A 244 -24.29 13.62 -3.87
CA VAL A 244 -24.11 15.03 -3.53
C VAL A 244 -22.87 15.68 -4.15
N THR A 245 -23.11 16.64 -5.04
CA THR A 245 -22.11 17.55 -5.61
C THR A 245 -21.33 18.30 -4.50
N ALA A 246 -20.12 18.77 -4.86
CA ALA A 246 -19.04 19.12 -3.93
C ALA A 246 -19.22 20.39 -3.05
N THR A 247 -20.43 20.69 -2.60
CA THR A 247 -20.78 21.82 -1.71
C THR A 247 -21.24 21.39 -0.31
N SER A 248 -21.40 20.09 -0.04
CA SER A 248 -21.69 19.55 1.30
C SER A 248 -20.41 19.17 2.06
N SER A 249 -20.44 19.27 3.39
CA SER A 249 -19.34 18.86 4.27
C SER A 249 -19.17 17.34 4.32
N GLN A 250 -18.59 16.75 3.28
CA GLN A 250 -18.32 15.32 3.19
C GLN A 250 -17.07 14.95 4.00
N TYR A 251 -17.19 13.92 4.85
CA TYR A 251 -16.04 13.35 5.57
C TYR A 251 -15.77 11.93 5.10
N TYR A 252 -14.50 11.66 4.83
CA TYR A 252 -13.96 10.36 4.45
C TYR A 252 -13.20 9.77 5.63
N HIS A 253 -13.40 8.48 5.91
CA HIS A 253 -12.61 7.74 6.91
C HIS A 253 -12.22 6.38 6.34
N ARG A 254 -10.91 6.11 6.23
CA ARG A 254 -10.41 4.85 5.69
C ARG A 254 -9.82 3.97 6.79
N PHE A 255 -10.52 2.88 7.11
CA PHE A 255 -10.18 1.96 8.20
C PHE A 255 -9.06 1.01 7.82
N ASN A 256 -9.14 0.45 6.60
CA ASN A 256 -8.09 -0.34 5.97
C ASN A 256 -8.21 -0.18 4.43
N ASN A 257 -7.55 -1.02 3.65
CA ASN A 257 -7.50 -0.86 2.18
C ASN A 257 -8.73 -1.40 1.46
N GLY A 258 -9.54 -2.21 2.13
CA GLY A 258 -10.87 -2.60 1.69
C GLY A 258 -11.90 -1.56 2.12
N LEU A 259 -12.02 -1.38 3.44
CA LEU A 259 -13.11 -0.66 4.09
C LEU A 259 -12.87 0.85 4.24
N ALA A 260 -13.75 1.65 3.65
CA ALA A 260 -13.88 3.08 3.91
C ALA A 260 -15.34 3.48 4.18
N ALA A 261 -15.53 4.43 5.10
CA ALA A 261 -16.82 5.07 5.34
C ALA A 261 -16.83 6.50 4.78
N TYR A 262 -17.92 6.84 4.10
CA TYR A 262 -18.26 8.20 3.71
C TYR A 262 -19.42 8.69 4.57
N VAL A 263 -19.28 9.88 5.13
CA VAL A 263 -20.30 10.54 5.94
C VAL A 263 -20.72 11.83 5.25
N ALA A 264 -22.01 11.96 4.96
CA ALA A 264 -22.59 13.15 4.35
C ALA A 264 -23.76 13.67 5.19
N ALA A 265 -23.83 15.00 5.29
CA ALA A 265 -25.00 15.75 5.73
C ALA A 265 -25.65 16.41 4.49
N PRO A 266 -26.99 16.45 4.39
CA PRO A 266 -27.67 17.08 3.25
C PRO A 266 -27.38 18.59 3.19
N ALA A 267 -27.15 19.10 1.98
CA ALA A 267 -26.77 20.50 1.75
C ALA A 267 -27.81 21.54 2.20
N THR A 268 -29.06 21.13 2.40
CA THR A 268 -30.19 21.99 2.78
C THR A 268 -30.18 22.48 4.23
N TYR A 269 -29.19 22.07 5.06
CA TYR A 269 -29.14 22.41 6.49
C TYR A 269 -27.86 23.16 6.92
N ILE A 270 -27.17 23.86 6.02
CA ILE A 270 -26.19 24.89 6.40
C ILE A 270 -26.94 26.17 6.80
N ALA A 271 -27.64 26.12 7.94
CA ALA A 271 -28.19 27.30 8.57
C ALA A 271 -27.05 28.12 9.22
N GLY A 272 -26.68 29.25 8.60
CA GLY A 272 -25.91 30.31 9.28
C GLY A 272 -24.38 30.23 9.25
N ALA A 273 -23.76 29.62 8.23
CA ALA A 273 -22.31 29.82 7.98
C ALA A 273 -22.08 31.02 7.04
N ALA A 274 -21.22 31.95 7.46
CA ALA A 274 -20.91 33.18 6.72
C ALA A 274 -20.33 32.92 5.31
N PRO A 275 -20.53 33.82 4.33
CA PRO A 275 -20.15 33.59 2.94
C PRO A 275 -18.62 33.61 2.75
N TYR A 276 -18.04 32.42 2.58
CA TYR A 276 -16.72 32.28 1.95
C TYR A 276 -16.88 32.35 0.44
N TYR A 277 -16.49 33.48 -0.15
CA TYR A 277 -16.41 33.64 -1.60
C TYR A 277 -15.30 32.75 -2.18
N ALA A 278 -15.69 31.75 -2.97
CA ALA A 278 -14.80 31.00 -3.85
C ALA A 278 -15.25 31.23 -5.30
N ALA A 279 -14.33 31.68 -6.16
CA ALA A 279 -14.64 32.05 -7.54
C ALA A 279 -15.02 30.82 -8.39
N ALA A 280 -16.06 30.98 -9.22
CA ALA A 280 -16.56 29.92 -10.08
C ALA A 280 -15.75 29.79 -11.39
N PRO A 281 -15.56 28.56 -11.92
CA PRO A 281 -15.34 28.33 -13.33
C PRO A 281 -16.59 27.74 -14.01
N TYR A 282 -16.85 28.27 -15.21
CA TYR A 282 -17.90 27.96 -16.18
C TYR A 282 -18.44 26.52 -16.23
N VAL A 283 -19.76 26.41 -16.36
CA VAL A 283 -20.46 25.19 -16.82
C VAL A 283 -20.89 25.40 -18.28
N ALA A 284 -20.51 24.47 -19.15
CA ALA A 284 -21.11 24.32 -20.49
C ALA A 284 -22.01 23.08 -20.51
N ALA A 285 -23.21 23.20 -21.08
CA ALA A 285 -24.27 22.18 -20.98
C ALA A 285 -24.48 21.41 -22.29
N ALA A 286 -24.72 20.09 -22.19
CA ALA A 286 -25.32 19.25 -23.23
C ALA A 286 -25.88 17.93 -22.60
N PRO A 287 -26.85 17.21 -23.23
CA PRO A 287 -27.80 16.37 -22.47
C PRO A 287 -27.95 14.87 -22.90
N TYR A 288 -28.48 14.01 -22.01
CA TYR A 288 -29.40 12.85 -22.25
C TYR A 288 -28.96 11.63 -23.14
N VAL A 289 -29.28 10.33 -22.92
CA VAL A 289 -29.84 9.47 -21.83
C VAL A 289 -29.32 8.01 -22.07
N ALA A 290 -29.07 7.19 -21.03
CA ALA A 290 -29.18 5.71 -21.13
C ALA A 290 -29.38 5.00 -19.76
N ALA A 291 -30.16 3.91 -19.76
CA ALA A 291 -30.77 3.20 -18.62
C ALA A 291 -29.83 2.58 -17.55
N PRO A 292 -30.35 2.29 -16.33
CA PRO A 292 -29.58 1.69 -15.23
C PRO A 292 -29.48 0.15 -15.33
N ALA A 293 -28.33 -0.40 -14.91
CA ALA A 293 -28.18 -1.80 -14.55
C ALA A 293 -28.18 -1.93 -13.01
N PRO A 294 -28.73 -3.02 -12.42
CA PRO A 294 -28.93 -3.11 -10.98
C PRO A 294 -27.61 -3.33 -10.22
N ILE A 295 -27.29 -2.40 -9.32
CA ILE A 295 -26.24 -2.60 -8.32
C ILE A 295 -26.85 -3.41 -7.17
N VAL A 296 -26.36 -4.64 -6.99
CA VAL A 296 -26.67 -5.44 -5.80
C VAL A 296 -25.78 -4.96 -4.66
N ALA A 297 -26.40 -4.37 -3.63
CA ALA A 297 -25.75 -4.10 -2.36
C ALA A 297 -25.63 -5.39 -1.55
N VAL A 298 -24.48 -5.57 -0.89
CA VAL A 298 -24.20 -6.59 0.14
C VAL A 298 -23.62 -5.87 1.35
#